data_AF-A0A135T912-F1
#
_entry.id   AF-A0A135T912-F1
#
_cell.length_a   1.000
_cell.length_b   1.000
_cell.length_c   1.000
_cell.angle_alpha   90.00
_cell.angle_beta   90.00
_cell.angle_gamma   90.00
#
_symmetry.space_group_name_H-M   'P 1'
#
loop_
_entity.id
_entity.type
_entity.pdbx_description
1 polymer ?
#
loop_
_entity_poly.entity_id
_entity_poly.type
_entity_poly.pdbx_seq_one_letter_code
_entity_poly.pdbx_strand_id
1 'polypeptide(L)'
;MPAVSAFTRLYQFGLRHGVRTYNMEFSWWAHDCALYWGHNAIIRTKAFHEHCMLPKLPGKPPLGGYILSHDLLEAMFMRRGGYEARVLPIETKSYETNPPTFLDFLRRELRWCQETMQYWFMLSEPGIHPISRFQVYQTLTTYIGQACCVLMTLACVAEVMGEPSVIQMSLVFSWTPQLVLTAFGMFPKPAGVFEVVTTSSRR
;
A
#
# COMPACT_ATOMS: atom_id res chain seq x y z
N MET A 1 -20.42 3.29 11.93
CA MET A 1 -21.09 4.30 12.78
C MET A 1 -21.09 5.64 12.04
N PRO A 2 -22.15 6.47 12.15
CA PRO A 2 -22.19 7.76 11.46
C PRO A 2 -21.04 8.66 11.95
N ALA A 3 -20.25 9.17 11.01
CA ALA A 3 -19.12 10.05 11.29
C ALA A 3 -19.58 11.44 11.72
N VAL A 4 -19.05 11.92 12.85
CA VAL A 4 -19.41 13.23 13.44
C VAL A 4 -18.68 14.38 12.71
N SER A 5 -17.42 14.20 12.34
CA SER A 5 -16.63 15.24 11.67
C SER A 5 -16.86 15.26 10.15
N ALA A 6 -16.76 16.45 9.54
CA ALA A 6 -16.85 16.61 8.09
C ALA A 6 -15.73 15.86 7.36
N PHE A 7 -14.50 15.89 7.91
CA PHE A 7 -13.36 15.14 7.40
C PHE A 7 -13.67 13.64 7.32
N THR A 8 -14.12 13.03 8.42
CA THR A 8 -14.37 11.58 8.45
C THR A 8 -15.51 11.18 7.50
N ARG A 9 -16.53 12.03 7.31
CA ARG A 9 -17.58 11.78 6.30
C ARG A 9 -17.02 11.79 4.88
N LEU A 10 -16.20 12.78 4.53
CA LEU A 10 -15.56 12.86 3.22
C LEU A 10 -14.61 11.67 2.99
N TYR A 11 -13.83 11.33 4.01
CA TYR A 11 -12.93 10.18 3.99
C TYR A 11 -13.68 8.86 3.81
N GLN A 12 -14.78 8.66 4.54
CA GLN A 12 -15.66 7.47 4.40
C GLN A 12 -16.26 7.35 3.00
N PHE A 13 -16.71 8.48 2.44
CA PHE A 13 -17.23 8.51 1.07
C PHE A 13 -16.16 8.06 0.07
N GLY A 14 -14.95 8.61 0.17
CA GLY A 14 -13.81 8.22 -0.67
C GLY A 14 -13.43 6.75 -0.54
N LEU A 15 -13.32 6.25 0.71
CA LEU A 15 -12.99 4.85 0.97
C LEU A 15 -14.01 3.87 0.41
N ARG A 16 -15.31 4.16 0.54
CA ARG A 16 -16.36 3.24 0.06
C ARG A 16 -16.22 2.93 -1.43
N HIS A 17 -15.87 3.94 -2.22
CA HIS A 17 -15.65 3.75 -3.66
C HIS A 17 -14.24 3.23 -3.95
N GLY A 18 -13.21 3.79 -3.30
CA GLY A 18 -11.82 3.45 -3.58
C GLY A 18 -11.45 2.02 -3.19
N VAL A 19 -11.82 1.58 -1.99
CA VAL A 19 -11.44 0.25 -1.46
C VAL A 19 -12.10 -0.87 -2.24
N ARG A 20 -13.37 -0.71 -2.65
CA ARG A 20 -14.07 -1.71 -3.45
C ARG A 20 -13.37 -1.93 -4.79
N THR A 21 -13.15 -0.85 -5.53
CA THR A 21 -12.48 -0.89 -6.84
C THR A 21 -11.09 -1.52 -6.72
N TYR A 22 -10.32 -1.06 -5.73
CA TYR A 22 -8.99 -1.59 -5.46
C TYR A 22 -9.00 -3.10 -5.14
N ASN A 23 -9.91 -3.56 -4.26
CA ASN A 23 -9.96 -4.97 -3.88
C ASN A 23 -10.42 -5.88 -5.03
N MET A 24 -11.34 -5.41 -5.88
CA MET A 24 -11.74 -6.14 -7.10
C MET A 24 -10.53 -6.34 -8.01
N GLU A 25 -9.81 -5.27 -8.34
CA GLU A 25 -8.58 -5.33 -9.16
C GLU A 25 -7.56 -6.26 -8.57
N PHE A 26 -7.28 -6.03 -7.30
CA PHE A 26 -6.27 -6.73 -6.59
C PHE A 26 -6.56 -8.23 -6.56
N SER A 27 -7.82 -8.63 -6.37
CA SER A 27 -8.22 -10.04 -6.44
C SER A 27 -7.96 -10.67 -7.82
N TRP A 28 -8.13 -9.91 -8.91
CA TRP A 28 -7.95 -10.39 -10.27
C TRP A 28 -6.47 -10.63 -10.61
N TRP A 29 -5.58 -9.67 -10.34
CA TRP A 29 -4.18 -9.78 -10.77
C TRP A 29 -3.28 -10.47 -9.73
N ALA A 30 -3.53 -10.27 -8.44
CA ALA A 30 -2.73 -10.90 -7.40
C ALA A 30 -3.08 -12.40 -7.25
N HIS A 31 -4.31 -12.79 -7.61
CA HIS A 31 -4.81 -14.16 -7.62
C HIS A 31 -4.54 -14.93 -6.31
N ASP A 32 -3.57 -15.85 -6.31
CA ASP A 32 -3.15 -16.70 -5.19
C ASP A 32 -2.07 -16.03 -4.31
N CYS A 33 -1.58 -14.86 -4.73
CA CYS A 33 -0.58 -14.04 -4.04
C CYS A 33 -1.21 -12.76 -3.46
N ALA A 34 -2.48 -12.81 -3.05
CA ALA A 34 -3.14 -11.67 -2.43
C ALA A 34 -2.59 -11.40 -1.02
N LEU A 35 -2.97 -10.25 -0.44
CA LEU A 35 -2.54 -9.73 0.85
C LEU A 35 -3.75 -9.57 1.78
N TYR A 36 -3.52 -9.36 3.08
CA TYR A 36 -4.57 -8.98 4.03
C TYR A 36 -4.10 -7.84 4.94
N TRP A 37 -5.04 -7.13 5.55
CA TRP A 37 -4.81 -5.90 6.30
C TRP A 37 -5.14 -6.05 7.80
N GLY A 38 -4.74 -7.18 8.40
CA GLY A 38 -4.93 -7.46 9.83
C GLY A 38 -6.35 -7.78 10.30
N HIS A 39 -7.39 -7.62 9.47
CA HIS A 39 -8.79 -7.92 9.82
C HIS A 39 -9.59 -8.47 8.64
N ASN A 40 -10.83 -8.91 8.90
CA ASN A 40 -11.71 -9.53 7.90
C ASN A 40 -11.03 -10.68 7.13
N ALA A 41 -10.16 -11.42 7.81
CA ALA A 41 -9.33 -12.49 7.24
C ALA A 41 -9.65 -13.82 7.92
N ILE A 42 -9.61 -14.90 7.13
CA ILE A 42 -9.67 -16.29 7.63
C ILE A 42 -8.32 -16.91 7.36
N ILE A 43 -7.65 -17.36 8.43
CA ILE A 43 -6.28 -17.84 8.37
C ILE A 43 -6.22 -19.28 8.87
N ARG A 44 -5.50 -20.14 8.15
CA ARG A 44 -5.19 -21.50 8.61
C ARG A 44 -4.10 -21.42 9.68
N THR A 45 -4.49 -21.60 10.94
CA THR A 45 -3.60 -21.41 12.11
C THR A 45 -2.35 -22.28 12.08
N LYS A 46 -2.46 -23.56 11.69
CA LYS A 46 -1.30 -24.46 11.60
C LYS A 46 -0.27 -23.95 10.58
N ALA A 47 -0.71 -23.67 9.36
CA ALA A 47 0.13 -23.15 8.30
C ALA A 47 0.75 -21.79 8.65
N PHE A 48 -0.05 -20.92 9.27
CA PHE A 48 0.41 -19.63 9.75
C PHE A 48 1.54 -19.78 10.78
N HIS A 49 1.37 -20.65 11.77
CA HIS A 49 2.41 -20.92 12.76
C HIS A 49 3.69 -21.49 12.14
N GLU A 50 3.56 -22.38 11.15
CA GLU A 50 4.70 -23.02 10.48
C GLU A 50 5.47 -22.08 9.55
N HIS A 51 4.81 -21.12 8.90
CA HIS A 51 5.40 -20.34 7.81
C HIS A 51 5.55 -18.85 8.08
N CYS A 52 4.79 -18.26 9.01
CA CYS A 52 4.69 -16.81 9.19
C CYS A 52 5.54 -16.26 10.34
N MET A 53 6.55 -17.00 10.79
CA MET A 53 7.52 -16.49 11.76
C MET A 53 8.43 -15.46 11.09
N LEU A 54 8.08 -14.18 11.24
CA LEU A 54 8.81 -13.07 10.65
C LEU A 54 10.16 -12.83 11.34
N PRO A 55 11.21 -12.48 10.59
CA PRO A 55 12.51 -12.16 11.18
C PRO A 55 12.46 -10.83 11.94
N LYS A 56 13.35 -10.69 12.92
CA LYS A 56 13.67 -9.38 13.49
C LYS A 56 14.70 -8.70 12.59
N LEU A 57 14.39 -7.50 12.11
CA LEU A 57 15.27 -6.76 11.22
C LEU A 57 16.50 -6.26 11.98
N PRO A 58 17.70 -6.28 11.36
CA PRO A 58 18.91 -5.78 11.98
C PRO A 58 18.86 -4.27 12.19
N GLY A 59 19.65 -3.78 13.16
CA GLY A 59 19.75 -2.35 13.46
C GLY A 59 18.72 -1.84 14.45
N LYS A 60 18.65 -0.51 14.56
CA LYS A 60 17.74 0.21 15.47
C LYS A 60 16.52 0.74 14.71
N PRO A 61 15.39 1.01 15.39
CA PRO A 61 14.29 1.76 14.81
C PRO A 61 14.78 3.08 14.17
N PRO A 62 14.14 3.58 13.09
CA PRO A 62 12.82 3.17 12.61
C PRO A 62 12.79 2.03 11.58
N LEU A 63 13.93 1.67 10.99
CA LEU A 63 14.01 0.64 9.92
C LEU A 63 14.33 -0.77 10.45
N GLY A 64 15.04 -0.86 11.57
CA GLY A 64 15.37 -2.12 12.24
C GLY A 64 14.37 -2.50 13.34
N GLY A 65 14.53 -3.70 13.90
CA GLY A 65 13.70 -4.20 15.00
C GLY A 65 12.56 -5.11 14.55
N TYR A 66 11.50 -5.17 15.36
CA TYR A 66 10.32 -5.96 15.01
C TYR A 66 9.57 -5.31 13.85
N ILE A 67 9.04 -6.15 12.97
CA ILE A 67 8.19 -5.71 11.87
C ILE A 67 6.86 -5.25 12.47
N LEU A 68 6.47 -4.03 12.14
CA LEU A 68 5.28 -3.38 12.67
C LEU A 68 4.03 -3.86 11.92
N SER A 69 3.98 -3.67 10.60
CA SER A 69 2.90 -4.18 9.73
C SER A 69 3.28 -5.57 9.21
N HIS A 70 2.92 -6.58 10.01
CA HIS A 70 3.23 -7.98 9.80
C HIS A 70 2.27 -8.65 8.81
N ASP A 71 1.01 -8.27 8.83
CA ASP A 71 -0.09 -8.78 8.01
C ASP A 71 0.25 -9.01 6.52
N LEU A 72 0.76 -7.99 5.84
CA LEU A 72 1.12 -8.10 4.41
C LEU A 72 2.24 -9.13 4.21
N LEU A 73 3.24 -9.14 5.08
CA LEU A 73 4.39 -10.04 4.97
C LEU A 73 4.00 -11.48 5.31
N GLU A 74 3.11 -11.66 6.27
CA GLU A 74 2.57 -12.97 6.64
C GLU A 74 1.82 -13.60 5.47
N ALA A 75 1.04 -12.82 4.70
CA ALA A 75 0.41 -13.31 3.47
C ALA A 75 1.45 -13.79 2.44
N MET A 76 2.53 -13.03 2.26
CA MET A 76 3.63 -13.41 1.37
C MET A 76 4.38 -14.65 1.87
N PHE A 77 4.53 -14.81 3.18
CA PHE A 77 5.17 -15.96 3.81
C PHE A 77 4.29 -17.21 3.74
N MET A 78 2.97 -17.08 3.88
CA MET A 78 2.01 -18.14 3.55
C MET A 78 2.19 -18.60 2.10
N ARG A 79 2.33 -17.64 1.17
CA ARG A 79 2.52 -17.97 -0.24
C ARG A 79 3.83 -18.68 -0.52
N ARG A 80 4.91 -18.26 0.15
CA ARG A 80 6.20 -18.97 0.16
C ARG A 80 6.09 -20.39 0.72
N GLY A 81 5.24 -20.60 1.72
CA GLY A 81 4.93 -21.91 2.31
C GLY A 81 4.06 -22.82 1.44
N GLY A 82 3.67 -22.39 0.23
CA GLY A 82 2.84 -23.17 -0.69
C GLY A 82 1.34 -23.02 -0.50
N TYR A 83 0.90 -22.08 0.35
CA TYR A 83 -0.53 -21.80 0.56
C TYR A 83 -0.98 -20.63 -0.29
N GLU A 84 -2.22 -20.67 -0.78
CA GLU A 84 -2.81 -19.54 -1.47
C GLU A 84 -3.28 -18.46 -0.48
N ALA A 85 -3.00 -17.21 -0.80
CA ALA A 85 -3.62 -16.06 -0.17
C ALA A 85 -4.56 -15.41 -1.19
N ARG A 86 -5.85 -15.29 -0.85
CA ARG A 86 -6.88 -14.76 -1.75
C ARG A 86 -7.67 -13.65 -1.08
N VAL A 87 -7.90 -12.57 -1.81
CA VAL A 87 -8.85 -11.51 -1.42
C VAL A 87 -10.18 -11.79 -2.11
N LEU A 88 -11.24 -11.88 -1.32
CA LEU A 88 -12.61 -11.95 -1.81
C LEU A 88 -13.19 -10.54 -1.76
N PRO A 89 -13.48 -9.90 -2.91
CA PRO A 89 -13.97 -8.52 -2.94
C PRO A 89 -15.48 -8.45 -2.65
N ILE A 90 -15.89 -9.09 -1.56
CA ILE A 90 -17.26 -9.14 -1.08
C ILE A 90 -17.36 -8.20 0.12
N GLU A 91 -18.20 -7.18 0.00
CA GLU A 91 -18.48 -6.26 1.10
C GLU A 91 -19.30 -6.99 2.19
N THR A 92 -18.68 -7.21 3.34
CA THR A 92 -19.34 -7.76 4.54
C THR A 92 -19.37 -6.72 5.66
N LYS A 93 -19.97 -7.06 6.80
CA LYS A 93 -20.05 -6.15 7.95
C LYS A 93 -18.67 -5.99 8.58
N SER A 94 -18.05 -4.83 8.39
CA SER A 94 -16.83 -4.42 9.11
C SER A 94 -17.19 -3.54 10.31
N TYR A 95 -16.49 -3.75 11.43
CA TYR A 95 -16.56 -2.89 12.62
C TYR A 95 -15.36 -1.94 12.72
N GLU A 96 -14.53 -1.90 11.68
CA GLU A 96 -13.40 -0.99 11.62
C GLU A 96 -13.86 0.47 11.63
N THR A 97 -13.20 1.28 12.45
CA THR A 97 -13.50 2.69 12.60
C THR A 97 -12.50 3.53 11.82
N ASN A 98 -13.03 4.49 11.06
CA ASN A 98 -12.21 5.46 10.36
C ASN A 98 -11.63 6.51 11.32
N PRO A 99 -10.47 7.13 10.97
CA PRO A 99 -9.89 8.18 11.79
C PRO A 99 -10.90 9.30 12.06
N PRO A 100 -11.08 9.73 13.32
CA PRO A 100 -12.12 10.70 13.68
C PRO A 100 -11.73 12.14 13.31
N THR A 101 -10.43 12.41 13.16
CA THR A 101 -9.89 13.72 12.79
C THR A 101 -8.81 13.61 11.72
N PHE A 102 -8.52 14.74 11.07
CA PHE A 102 -7.42 14.84 10.11
C PHE A 102 -6.06 14.56 10.76
N LEU A 103 -5.82 15.03 11.99
CA LEU A 103 -4.57 14.77 12.71
C LEU A 103 -4.38 13.29 13.03
N ASP A 104 -5.46 12.58 13.38
CA ASP A 104 -5.39 11.13 13.62
C ASP A 104 -5.12 10.35 12.33
N PHE A 105 -5.69 10.81 11.22
CA PHE A 105 -5.34 10.29 9.90
C PHE A 105 -3.85 10.47 9.61
N LEU A 106 -3.29 11.68 9.79
CA LEU A 106 -1.86 11.94 9.56
C LEU A 106 -0.95 11.07 10.42
N ARG A 107 -1.27 10.87 11.70
CA ARG A 107 -0.50 9.97 12.58
C ARG A 107 -0.51 8.53 12.07
N ARG A 108 -1.63 8.08 11.51
CA ARG A 108 -1.74 6.74 10.93
C ARG A 108 -0.91 6.63 9.66
N GLU A 109 -0.99 7.61 8.75
CA GLU A 109 -0.20 7.63 7.52
C GLU A 109 1.31 7.66 7.81
N LEU A 110 1.77 8.45 8.80
CA LEU A 110 3.18 8.47 9.19
C LEU A 110 3.67 7.13 9.71
N ARG A 111 2.81 6.41 10.45
CA ARG A 111 3.10 5.05 10.88
C ARG A 111 3.22 4.14 9.67
N TRP A 112 2.22 4.08 8.80
CA TRP A 112 2.27 3.23 7.59
C TRP A 112 3.45 3.55 6.68
N CYS A 113 3.86 4.81 6.57
CA CYS A 113 5.08 5.21 5.87
C CYS A 113 6.32 4.57 6.51
N GLN A 114 6.48 4.71 7.83
CA GLN A 114 7.57 4.08 8.57
C GLN A 114 7.58 2.55 8.41
N GLU A 115 6.42 1.92 8.56
CA GLU A 115 6.25 0.46 8.48
C GLU A 115 6.61 -0.05 7.07
N THR A 116 6.16 0.66 6.04
CA THR A 116 6.50 0.34 4.64
C THR A 116 8.00 0.41 4.39
N MET A 117 8.71 1.35 5.01
CA MET A 117 10.16 1.43 4.89
C MET A 117 10.89 0.25 5.55
N GLN A 118 10.22 -0.61 6.32
CA GLN A 118 10.81 -1.85 6.81
C GLN A 118 10.86 -2.94 5.73
N TYR A 119 10.13 -2.81 4.61
CA TYR A 119 9.95 -3.90 3.65
C TYR A 119 11.13 -4.11 2.67
N TRP A 120 12.19 -3.31 2.75
CA TRP A 120 13.35 -3.44 1.84
C TRP A 120 13.96 -4.85 1.81
N PHE A 121 14.02 -5.53 2.96
CA PHE A 121 14.59 -6.89 3.03
C PHE A 121 13.78 -7.91 2.21
N MET A 122 12.48 -7.70 2.03
CA MET A 122 11.63 -8.60 1.24
C MET A 122 12.03 -8.63 -0.24
N LEU A 123 12.71 -7.59 -0.73
CA LEU A 123 13.22 -7.55 -2.10
C LEU A 123 14.33 -8.56 -2.35
N SER A 124 15.04 -9.01 -1.31
CA SER A 124 16.12 -10.01 -1.40
C SER A 124 15.81 -11.31 -0.63
N GLU A 125 14.76 -11.33 0.19
CA GLU A 125 14.36 -12.49 1.00
C GLU A 125 14.13 -13.76 0.14
N PRO A 126 14.78 -14.90 0.42
CA PRO A 126 14.63 -16.10 -0.39
C PRO A 126 13.21 -16.70 -0.40
N GLY A 127 12.83 -17.29 -1.54
CA GLY A 127 11.57 -18.01 -1.70
C GLY A 127 10.31 -17.13 -1.85
N ILE A 128 10.44 -15.81 -1.77
CA ILE A 128 9.32 -14.90 -2.03
C ILE A 128 8.93 -14.93 -3.51
N HIS A 129 7.65 -15.14 -3.78
CA HIS A 129 7.08 -15.24 -5.13
C HIS A 129 7.28 -13.92 -5.91
N PRO A 130 7.52 -13.95 -7.24
CA PRO A 130 7.73 -12.73 -8.02
C PRO A 130 6.60 -11.70 -7.91
N ILE A 131 5.35 -12.16 -7.87
CA ILE A 131 4.16 -11.31 -7.67
C ILE A 131 4.21 -10.60 -6.31
N SER A 132 4.56 -11.31 -5.25
CA SER A 132 4.72 -10.74 -3.90
C SER A 132 5.87 -9.72 -3.85
N ARG A 133 7.00 -9.97 -4.53
CA ARG A 133 8.08 -8.96 -4.64
C ARG A 133 7.63 -7.71 -5.40
N PHE A 134 6.85 -7.89 -6.45
CA PHE A 134 6.27 -6.78 -7.19
C PHE A 134 5.35 -5.94 -6.29
N GLN A 135 4.51 -6.58 -5.46
CA GLN A 135 3.68 -5.88 -4.47
C GLN A 135 4.51 -5.09 -3.44
N VAL A 136 5.63 -5.64 -2.97
CA VAL A 136 6.57 -4.92 -2.09
C VAL A 136 7.10 -3.67 -2.80
N TYR A 137 7.52 -3.80 -4.06
CA TYR A 137 7.96 -2.66 -4.87
C TYR A 137 6.87 -1.59 -5.03
N GLN A 138 5.63 -1.98 -5.31
CA GLN A 138 4.49 -1.06 -5.40
C GLN A 138 4.23 -0.33 -4.07
N THR A 139 4.35 -1.04 -2.96
CA THR A 139 4.13 -0.47 -1.62
C THR A 139 5.23 0.54 -1.28
N LEU A 140 6.50 0.20 -1.50
CA LEU A 140 7.64 1.11 -1.32
C LEU A 140 7.53 2.37 -2.19
N THR A 141 7.21 2.20 -3.47
CA THR A 141 7.11 3.30 -4.43
C THR A 141 5.97 4.27 -4.12
N THR A 142 4.94 3.85 -3.39
CA THR A 142 3.84 4.73 -2.97
C THR A 142 4.36 5.88 -2.09
N TYR A 143 5.21 5.59 -1.09
CA TYR A 143 5.75 6.62 -0.20
C TYR A 143 7.00 7.31 -0.77
N ILE A 144 7.85 6.57 -1.49
CA ILE A 144 9.01 7.16 -2.17
C ILE A 144 8.54 8.16 -3.23
N GLY A 145 7.55 7.78 -4.04
CA GLY A 145 6.96 8.64 -5.06
C GLY A 145 6.39 9.94 -4.47
N GLN A 146 5.68 9.84 -3.34
CA GLN A 146 5.18 11.03 -2.63
C GLN A 146 6.31 11.95 -2.16
N ALA A 147 7.40 11.41 -1.60
CA ALA A 147 8.56 12.19 -1.21
C ALA A 147 9.22 12.87 -2.43
N CYS A 148 9.37 12.14 -3.54
CA CYS A 148 9.89 12.69 -4.81
C CYS A 148 9.01 13.82 -5.35
N CYS A 149 7.68 13.74 -5.23
CA CYS A 149 6.77 14.82 -5.64
C CYS A 149 6.93 16.09 -4.79
N VAL A 150 7.15 15.96 -3.48
CA VAL A 150 7.40 17.10 -2.59
C VAL A 150 8.74 17.76 -2.94
N LEU A 151 9.81 16.97 -3.08
CA LEU A 151 11.13 17.47 -3.49
C LEU A 151 11.06 18.19 -4.83
N MET A 152 10.22 17.71 -5.76
CA MET A 152 10.00 18.39 -7.02
C MET A 152 9.34 19.74 -6.89
N THR A 153 8.30 19.81 -6.08
CA THR A 153 7.58 21.06 -5.88
C THR A 153 8.53 22.10 -5.29
N LEU A 154 9.39 21.71 -4.35
CA LEU A 154 10.41 22.56 -3.78
C LEU A 154 11.49 22.97 -4.80
N ALA A 155 11.97 22.04 -5.63
CA ALA A 155 12.92 22.33 -6.70
C ALA A 155 12.33 23.32 -7.72
N CYS A 156 11.09 23.12 -8.14
CA CYS A 156 10.40 24.03 -9.05
C CYS A 156 10.25 25.44 -8.46
N VAL A 157 9.89 25.54 -7.18
CA VAL A 157 9.83 26.83 -6.47
C VAL A 157 11.21 27.50 -6.44
N ALA A 158 12.27 26.76 -6.13
CA ALA A 158 13.63 27.29 -6.07
C ALA A 158 14.17 27.73 -7.44
N GLU A 159 13.81 27.01 -8.52
CA GLU A 159 14.13 27.39 -9.90
C GLU A 159 13.48 28.73 -10.28
N VAL A 160 12.20 28.92 -9.92
CA VAL A 160 11.50 30.20 -10.12
C VAL A 160 12.15 31.35 -9.33
N MET A 161 12.78 31.04 -8.20
CA MET A 161 13.53 32.02 -7.39
C MET A 161 14.96 32.30 -7.91
N GLY A 162 15.42 31.62 -8.97
CA GLY A 162 16.67 31.94 -9.68
C GLY A 162 17.94 31.26 -9.16
N GLU A 163 17.86 30.13 -8.44
CA GLU A 163 19.05 29.41 -7.96
C GLU A 163 19.68 28.47 -9.02
N PRO A 164 20.93 28.69 -9.49
CA PRO A 164 21.50 27.97 -10.64
C PRO A 164 21.78 26.47 -10.43
N SER A 165 22.02 26.04 -9.18
CA SER A 165 22.28 24.63 -8.82
C SER A 165 21.04 23.73 -8.94
N VAL A 166 19.85 24.33 -9.04
CA VAL A 166 18.57 23.61 -9.06
C VAL A 166 18.22 23.09 -10.46
N ILE A 167 18.82 23.64 -11.53
CA ILE A 167 18.57 23.27 -12.93
C ILE A 167 18.97 21.81 -13.22
N GLN A 168 20.01 21.27 -12.57
CA GLN A 168 20.35 19.85 -12.69
C GLN A 168 19.41 18.95 -11.88
N MET A 169 18.88 19.44 -10.77
CA MET A 169 17.93 18.72 -9.91
C MET A 169 16.55 18.61 -10.58
N SER A 170 16.11 19.63 -11.34
CA SER A 170 14.83 19.59 -12.08
C SER A 170 14.80 18.52 -13.19
N LEU A 171 15.97 18.09 -13.69
CA LEU A 171 16.09 17.04 -14.71
C LEU A 171 15.98 15.63 -14.11
N VAL A 172 16.66 15.38 -12.97
CA VAL A 172 16.61 14.12 -12.21
C VAL A 172 15.22 13.86 -11.64
N PHE A 173 14.54 14.92 -11.23
CA PHE A 173 13.19 14.82 -10.69
C PHE A 173 12.10 15.25 -11.69
N SER A 174 12.40 15.39 -12.98
CA SER A 174 11.44 15.82 -14.01
C SER A 174 10.13 15.00 -13.99
N TRP A 175 9.05 15.53 -14.58
CA TRP A 175 7.72 14.89 -14.59
C TRP A 175 7.70 13.41 -15.06
N THR A 176 8.67 12.97 -15.88
CA THR A 176 8.71 11.62 -16.45
C THR A 176 8.93 10.50 -15.41
N PRO A 177 10.01 10.47 -14.59
CA PRO A 177 10.15 9.51 -13.51
C PRO A 177 8.94 9.43 -12.56
N GLN A 178 8.29 10.56 -12.27
CA GLN A 178 7.14 10.63 -11.35
C GLN A 178 5.89 10.04 -11.98
N LEU A 179 5.65 10.28 -13.27
CA LEU A 179 4.58 9.62 -13.99
C LEU A 179 4.79 8.10 -14.00
N VAL A 180 6.04 7.65 -14.16
CA VAL A 180 6.37 6.22 -14.09
C VAL A 180 6.09 5.66 -12.70
N LEU A 181 6.61 6.28 -11.63
CA LEU A 181 6.38 5.84 -10.24
C LEU A 181 4.89 5.85 -9.88
N THR A 182 4.16 6.89 -10.30
CA THR A 182 2.72 7.01 -10.09
C THR A 182 1.96 5.95 -10.87
N ALA A 183 2.32 5.71 -12.14
CA ALA A 183 1.70 4.67 -12.95
C ALA A 183 1.94 3.28 -12.34
N PHE A 184 3.13 2.99 -11.83
CA PHE A 184 3.44 1.74 -11.12
C PHE A 184 2.62 1.58 -9.83
N GLY A 185 2.50 2.64 -9.03
CA GLY A 185 1.65 2.64 -7.83
C GLY A 185 0.14 2.60 -8.14
N MET A 186 -0.26 2.95 -9.36
CA MET A 186 -1.64 2.90 -9.84
C MET A 186 -1.95 1.65 -10.68
N PHE A 187 -1.01 0.75 -10.88
CA PHE A 187 -1.23 -0.44 -11.71
C PHE A 187 -1.82 -1.60 -10.89
N PRO A 188 -2.92 -2.26 -11.33
CA PRO A 188 -3.80 -1.95 -12.45
C PRO A 188 -5.18 -1.42 -12.00
N LYS A 189 -5.31 -0.10 -11.79
CA LYS A 189 -6.57 0.61 -11.50
C LYS A 189 -7.66 0.66 -12.62
N PRO A 190 -7.36 0.41 -13.92
CA PRO A 190 -8.42 0.45 -14.93
C PRO A 190 -9.35 -0.78 -14.90
N ALA A 191 -8.84 -1.95 -14.48
CA ALA A 191 -9.57 -3.21 -14.61
C ALA A 191 -10.77 -3.33 -13.65
N GLY A 192 -10.64 -2.87 -12.41
CA GLY A 192 -11.74 -2.93 -11.43
C GLY A 192 -12.67 -1.77 -11.55
N VAL A 193 -12.23 -0.61 -12.04
CA VAL A 193 -13.19 0.43 -12.45
C VAL A 193 -14.13 -0.15 -13.51
N PHE A 194 -13.58 -0.81 -14.54
CA PHE A 194 -14.38 -1.46 -15.57
C PHE A 194 -15.30 -2.54 -14.99
N GLU A 195 -14.79 -3.41 -14.11
CA GLU A 195 -15.58 -4.46 -13.50
C GLU A 195 -16.68 -3.92 -12.58
N VAL A 196 -16.40 -2.92 -11.74
CA VAL A 196 -17.39 -2.28 -10.86
C VAL A 196 -18.50 -1.62 -11.66
N VAL A 197 -18.17 -0.95 -12.77
CA VAL A 197 -19.16 -0.32 -13.65
C VAL A 197 -20.05 -1.38 -14.32
N THR A 198 -19.46 -2.46 -14.83
CA THR A 198 -20.17 -3.51 -15.58
C THR A 198 -20.97 -4.48 -14.69
N THR A 199 -20.58 -4.67 -13.43
CA THR A 199 -21.26 -5.55 -12.47
C THR A 199 -22.29 -4.85 -11.59
N SER A 200 -22.43 -3.52 -11.71
CA SER A 200 -23.37 -2.72 -10.89
C SER A 200 -24.85 -3.10 -11.05
N SER A 201 -25.23 -3.87 -12.08
CA SER A 201 -26.60 -4.32 -12.33
C SER A 201 -26.97 -5.70 -11.77
N ARG A 202 -26.02 -6.43 -11.16
CA ARG A 202 -26.26 -7.76 -10.57
C ARG A 202 -26.15 -7.69 -9.04
N ARG A 203 -27.15 -7.11 -8.39
CA ARG A 203 -27.40 -7.29 -6.96
C ARG A 203 -28.88 -7.60 -6.76
#